data_AF-A0A9C9U3Q2-F1
#
_entry.id   AF-A0A9C9U3Q2-F1
#
_cell.length_a   1.000
_cell.length_b   1.000
_cell.length_c   1.000
_cell.angle_alpha   90.00
_cell.angle_beta   90.00
_cell.angle_gamma   90.00
#
_symmetry.space_group_name_H-M   'P 1'
#
loop_
_entity.id
_entity.type
_entity.pdbx_description
1 polymer ?
#
loop_
_entity_poly.entity_id
_entity_poly.type
_entity_poly.pdbx_seq_one_letter_code
_entity_poly.pdbx_strand_id
1 'polypeptide(L)'
;MIKTGKVQESFCGTTYIVYPARAESFIKQAPSYSYYVEFDVPRSIVQPTSDEGWAKIIGPNSVQGRLAQRKGLPIPEMPTVINIHHKATKLG
;
A
#
# COMPACT_ATOMS: atom_id res chain seq x y z
N MET A 1 -6.88 -0.90 -8.22
CA MET A 1 -7.69 -0.15 -7.24
C MET A 1 -9.09 0.16 -7.75
N ILE A 2 -9.29 0.99 -8.79
CA ILE A 2 -10.64 1.34 -9.29
C ILE A 2 -11.45 0.12 -9.74
N LYS A 3 -10.86 -0.75 -10.58
CA LYS A 3 -11.54 -1.96 -11.08
C LYS A 3 -11.79 -3.01 -9.99
N THR A 4 -10.85 -3.14 -9.04
CA THR A 4 -10.83 -4.24 -8.06
C THR A 4 -11.48 -3.88 -6.74
N GLY A 5 -11.64 -2.59 -6.42
CA GLY A 5 -12.04 -2.13 -5.09
C GLY A 5 -11.04 -2.45 -3.98
N LYS A 6 -9.86 -2.99 -4.31
CA LYS A 6 -8.81 -3.38 -3.35
C LYS A 6 -7.54 -2.55 -3.55
N VAL A 7 -6.77 -2.36 -2.48
CA VAL A 7 -5.43 -1.76 -2.56
C VAL A 7 -4.56 -2.58 -3.52
N GLN A 8 -3.80 -1.88 -4.36
CA GLN A 8 -2.90 -2.51 -5.32
C GLN A 8 -1.74 -3.15 -4.57
N GLU A 9 -1.55 -4.46 -4.72
CA GLU A 9 -0.40 -5.15 -4.15
C GLU A 9 0.87 -4.77 -4.93
N SER A 10 1.94 -4.45 -4.19
CA SER A 10 3.28 -4.30 -4.75
C SER A 10 3.85 -5.65 -5.21
N PHE A 11 4.83 -5.61 -6.13
CA PHE A 11 5.50 -6.80 -6.64
C PHE A 11 6.09 -7.71 -5.55
N CYS A 12 6.59 -7.15 -4.45
CA CYS A 12 7.13 -7.93 -3.34
C CYS A 12 6.06 -8.46 -2.36
N GLY A 13 4.78 -8.24 -2.67
CA GLY A 13 3.64 -8.59 -1.83
C GLY A 13 3.41 -7.67 -0.62
N THR A 14 4.28 -6.68 -0.41
CA THR A 14 4.14 -5.67 0.65
C THR A 14 4.01 -4.30 0.04
N THR A 15 2.88 -3.63 0.26
CA THR A 15 2.60 -2.32 -0.30
C THR A 15 3.00 -1.25 0.70
N TYR A 16 4.02 -0.47 0.38
CA TYR A 16 4.46 0.65 1.20
C TYR A 16 3.63 1.89 0.88
N ILE A 17 3.23 2.60 1.94
CA ILE A 17 2.38 3.78 1.88
C ILE A 17 2.94 4.86 2.81
N VAL A 18 2.51 6.10 2.59
CA VAL A 18 2.81 7.22 3.48
C VAL A 18 1.61 7.43 4.41
N TYR A 19 1.84 7.45 5.72
CA TYR A 19 0.81 7.67 6.73
C TYR A 19 1.37 8.51 7.88
N PRO A 20 0.79 9.69 8.20
CA PRO A 20 -0.36 10.33 7.53
C PRO A 20 -0.05 10.78 6.10
N ALA A 21 -1.08 10.97 5.26
CA ALA A 21 -0.91 11.31 3.85
C ALA A 21 -0.07 12.59 3.66
N ARG A 22 1.06 12.46 2.95
CA ARG A 22 1.99 13.56 2.63
C ARG A 22 2.53 13.40 1.21
N ALA A 23 2.02 14.19 0.27
CA ALA A 23 2.38 14.12 -1.15
C ALA A 23 3.89 14.35 -1.41
N GLU A 24 4.50 15.26 -0.63
CA GLU A 24 5.90 15.67 -0.76
C GLU A 24 6.88 14.49 -0.61
N SER A 25 6.60 13.58 0.33
CA SER A 25 7.44 12.41 0.61
C SER A 25 7.43 11.38 -0.53
N PHE A 26 6.33 11.31 -1.29
CA PHE A 26 6.15 10.36 -2.38
C PHE A 26 6.81 10.84 -3.68
N ILE A 27 6.57 12.09 -4.08
CA ILE A 27 6.98 12.60 -5.40
C ILE A 27 8.51 12.54 -5.57
N LYS A 28 9.28 12.76 -4.50
CA LYS A 28 10.75 12.75 -4.57
C LYS A 28 11.31 11.38 -5.00
N GLN A 29 10.68 10.28 -4.57
CA GLN A 29 11.18 8.92 -4.79
C GLN A 29 10.48 8.18 -5.93
N ALA A 30 9.28 8.63 -6.32
CA ALA A 30 8.50 7.96 -7.36
C ALA A 30 9.16 8.05 -8.75
N PRO A 31 9.09 7.00 -9.58
CA PRO A 31 9.45 7.09 -11.00
C PRO A 31 8.60 8.13 -11.74
N SER A 32 9.12 8.66 -12.86
CA SER A 32 8.32 9.50 -13.75
C SER A 32 7.06 8.76 -14.21
N TYR A 33 5.98 9.53 -14.43
CA TYR A 33 4.65 9.04 -14.79
C TYR A 33 3.94 8.20 -13.71
N SER A 34 4.43 8.26 -12.46
CA SER A 34 3.72 7.68 -11.32
C SER A 34 2.55 8.56 -10.88
N TYR A 35 1.45 7.91 -10.48
CA TYR A 35 0.30 8.57 -9.88
C TYR A 35 0.42 8.58 -8.36
N TYR A 36 0.26 9.75 -7.75
CA TYR A 36 0.06 9.90 -6.32
C TYR A 36 -1.44 9.87 -6.03
N VAL A 37 -1.85 8.85 -5.27
CA VAL A 37 -3.25 8.57 -4.95
C VAL A 37 -3.39 8.49 -3.44
N GLU A 38 -4.34 9.24 -2.91
CA GLU A 38 -4.79 9.13 -1.52
C GLU A 38 -6.04 8.25 -1.48
N PHE A 39 -6.18 7.48 -0.42
CA PHE A 39 -7.29 6.56 -0.26
C PHE A 39 -7.44 6.13 1.20
N ASP A 40 -8.62 5.65 1.54
CA ASP A 40 -8.94 5.21 2.89
C ASP A 40 -8.99 3.69 3.00
N VAL A 41 -8.48 3.19 4.13
CA VAL A 41 -8.48 1.78 4.52
C VAL A 41 -8.67 1.66 6.04
N PRO A 42 -9.13 0.50 6.57
CA PRO A 42 -9.20 0.29 8.01
C PRO A 42 -7.83 0.51 8.68
N ARG A 43 -7.77 1.26 9.78
CA ARG A 43 -6.49 1.56 10.46
C ARG A 43 -5.75 0.31 10.94
N SER A 44 -6.48 -0.77 11.27
CA SER A 44 -5.94 -2.02 11.81
C SER A 44 -5.00 -2.76 10.86
N ILE A 45 -5.14 -2.57 9.55
CA ILE A 45 -4.31 -3.23 8.54
C ILE A 45 -3.02 -2.44 8.23
N VAL A 46 -2.94 -1.17 8.65
CA VAL A 46 -1.80 -0.28 8.39
C VAL A 46 -0.74 -0.50 9.45
N GLN A 47 0.39 -1.08 9.06
CA GLN A 47 1.50 -1.36 9.97
C GLN A 47 2.60 -0.30 9.81
N PRO A 48 3.06 0.34 10.89
CA PRO A 48 4.17 1.28 10.80
C PRO A 48 5.46 0.57 10.37
N THR A 49 6.33 1.29 9.67
CA THR A 49 7.72 0.89 9.43
C THR A 49 8.65 1.52 10.47
N SER A 50 9.95 1.20 10.41
CA SER A 50 10.99 1.92 11.19
C SER A 50 11.09 3.39 10.78
N ASP A 51 10.80 3.67 9.52
CA ASP A 51 10.92 5.01 8.95
C ASP A 51 9.65 5.81 9.27
N GLU A 52 9.83 6.95 9.94
CA GLU A 52 8.72 7.81 10.35
C GLU A 52 7.92 8.31 9.14
N GLY A 53 6.60 8.31 9.26
CA GLY A 53 5.69 8.72 8.19
C GLY A 53 5.47 7.64 7.12
N TRP A 54 6.16 6.51 7.19
CA TRP A 54 5.93 5.35 6.35
C TRP A 54 5.17 4.25 7.09
N ALA A 55 4.36 3.54 6.32
CA ALA A 55 3.65 2.37 6.77
C ALA A 55 3.59 1.35 5.63
N LYS A 56 3.12 0.15 5.94
CA LYS A 56 3.00 -0.95 5.01
C LYS A 56 1.69 -1.70 5.20
N ILE A 57 1.20 -2.25 4.10
CA ILE A 57 0.09 -3.20 4.04
C ILE A 57 0.67 -4.54 3.57
N ILE A 58 0.49 -5.58 4.37
CA ILE A 58 0.97 -6.92 4.08
C ILE A 58 -0.06 -7.64 3.20
N GLY A 59 0.33 -7.99 1.99
CA GLY A 59 -0.48 -8.74 1.05
C GLY A 59 -0.24 -10.26 1.10
N PRO A 60 -1.07 -11.03 0.38
CA PRO A 60 -0.98 -12.49 0.34
C PRO A 60 0.34 -13.00 -0.22
N ASN A 61 0.95 -12.27 -1.17
CA ASN A 61 2.18 -12.68 -1.82
C ASN A 61 3.43 -12.24 -1.07
N SER A 62 3.30 -11.59 0.10
CA SER A 62 4.43 -11.19 0.96
C SER A 62 5.18 -12.40 1.54
N VAL A 63 6.37 -12.16 2.11
CA VAL A 63 7.10 -13.20 2.85
C VAL A 63 6.23 -13.78 3.98
N GLN A 64 5.53 -12.90 4.70
CA GLN A 64 4.63 -13.26 5.79
C GLN A 64 3.42 -14.04 5.28
N GLY A 65 2.83 -13.62 4.16
CA GLY A 65 1.68 -14.31 3.54
C GLY A 65 2.05 -15.71 3.06
N ARG A 66 3.20 -15.86 2.39
CA ARG A 66 3.72 -17.18 1.99
C ARG A 66 4.04 -18.06 3.21
N LEU A 67 4.57 -17.49 4.29
CA LEU A 67 4.82 -18.23 5.52
C LEU A 67 3.52 -18.67 6.20
N ALA A 68 2.51 -17.80 6.26
CA ALA A 68 1.19 -18.12 6.80
C ALA A 68 0.54 -19.27 6.02
N GLN A 69 0.58 -19.18 4.68
CA GLN A 69 0.10 -20.25 3.80
C GLN A 69 0.79 -21.59 4.09
N ARG A 70 2.13 -21.60 4.22
CA ARG A 70 2.91 -22.81 4.54
C ARG A 70 2.57 -23.40 5.91
N LYS A 71 2.17 -22.55 6.87
CA LYS A 71 1.82 -22.95 8.23
C LYS A 71 0.34 -23.27 8.42
N GLY A 72 -0.49 -23.15 7.38
CA GLY A 72 -1.95 -23.30 7.48
C GLY A 72 -2.60 -22.19 8.32
N LEU A 73 -1.95 -21.03 8.44
CA LEU A 73 -2.47 -19.86 9.15
C LEU A 73 -3.26 -18.95 8.20
N PRO A 74 -4.15 -18.08 8.72
CA PRO A 74 -4.84 -17.09 7.91
C PRO A 74 -3.87 -16.25 7.07
N ILE A 75 -4.10 -16.22 5.76
CA ILE A 75 -3.28 -15.47 4.80
C ILE A 75 -3.75 -14.02 4.79
N PRO A 76 -2.85 -13.02 4.88
CA PRO A 76 -3.20 -11.63 4.73
C PRO A 76 -3.84 -11.36 3.36
N GLU A 77 -4.92 -10.58 3.32
CA GLU A 77 -5.53 -10.13 2.08
C GLU A 77 -5.30 -8.64 1.86
N MET A 78 -5.31 -8.23 0.59
CA MET A 78 -5.35 -6.81 0.27
C MET A 78 -6.71 -6.22 0.68
N PRO A 79 -6.72 -5.12 1.45
CA PRO A 79 -7.93 -4.52 1.98
C PRO A 79 -8.79 -3.89 0.88
N THR A 80 -10.09 -3.81 1.14
CA THR A 80 -11.00 -2.92 0.39
C THR A 80 -10.56 -1.48 0.59
N VAL A 81 -10.60 -0.71 -0.48
CA VAL A 81 -10.26 0.71 -0.51
C VAL A 81 -11.49 1.55 -0.83
N ILE A 82 -11.61 2.70 -0.17
CA ILE A 82 -12.65 3.71 -0.42
C ILE A 82 -12.01 5.10 -0.61
N ASN A 83 -12.80 6.07 -1.06
CA ASN A 83 -12.39 7.47 -1.23
C ASN A 83 -11.06 7.63 -2.00
N ILE A 84 -10.94 6.95 -3.14
CA ILE A 84 -9.74 7.02 -3.97
C ILE A 84 -9.69 8.39 -4.65
N HIS A 85 -8.69 9.19 -4.31
CA HIS A 85 -8.43 10.50 -4.90
C HIS A 85 -7.07 10.52 -5.58
N HIS A 86 -7.06 10.68 -6.90
CA HIS A 86 -5.83 11.02 -7.62
C HIS A 86 -5.49 12.49 -7.33
N LYS A 87 -4.34 12.73 -6.69
CA LYS A 87 -3.91 14.05 -6.23
C LYS A 87 -2.84 14.69 -7.10
N ALA A 88 -1.94 13.88 -7.68
CA ALA A 88 -0.89 14.39 -8.54
C ALA A 88 -0.34 13.29 -9.47
N THR A 89 0.11 13.69 -10.64
CA THR A 89 0.93 12.85 -11.53
C THR A 89 2.35 13.40 -11.51
N LYS A 90 3.35 12.56 -11.26
CA LYS A 90 4.74 12.96 -11.47
C LYS A 90 5.03 13.02 -12.97
N LEU A 91 5.25 14.21 -13.48
CA LEU A 91 5.74 14.41 -14.85
C LEU A 91 7.28 14.39 -14.86
N GLY A 92 7.85 14.11 -16.02
CA GLY A 92 9.30 14.03 -16.23
C GLY A 92 10.03 15.32 -15.96
#